data_AF-A0A9P0K7I9-F1
#
_entry.id   AF-A0A9P0K7I9-F1
#
_cell.length_a   1.000
_cell.length_b   1.000
_cell.length_c   1.000
_cell.angle_alpha   90.00
_cell.angle_beta   90.00
_cell.angle_gamma   90.00
#
_symmetry.space_group_name_H-M   'P 1'
#
loop_
_entity.id
_entity.type
_entity.pdbx_description
1 polymer ?
#
loop_
_entity_poly.entity_id
_entity_poly.type
_entity_poly.pdbx_seq_one_letter_code
_entity_poly.pdbx_strand_id
1 'polypeptide(L)'
;MLPMQRITRWPLLVDAILKRLSQADPEYISCQYALASVNKVVSQCNEAARQKDNEVKIQKIANTLDFSKSAPPVNIVKENRWLVLSGRMTCFQPKSEDTRMTFGKRFTKFNLYLYLFNDLLVVTKEKNDQRFAVIHYCPRNFVELELDVNKFPMIIKKEVQDKNVLYLSILENQESKMVDLLLSCAMESDKERWIQAFSPPKSENPEETVYECWDCPQVTAIHNYVPRQPDELALSRGDVINVLRKMSDGWYNGERIRDGQIGWFPSNYTVEIANPHVRARNLKQRYRLLTFSEHYLKS
;
A
#
# COMPACT_ATOMS: atom_id res chain seq x y z
N MET A 1 -38.20 -9.15 -5.24
CA MET A 1 -37.06 -8.90 -4.34
C MET A 1 -35.80 -9.32 -5.08
N LEU A 2 -34.80 -8.44 -5.23
CA LEU A 2 -33.57 -8.80 -5.94
C LEU A 2 -32.75 -9.82 -5.11
N PRO A 3 -31.92 -10.68 -5.76
CA PRO A 3 -31.11 -11.67 -5.05
C PRO A 3 -30.25 -11.06 -3.91
N MET A 4 -29.62 -9.92 -4.17
CA MET A 4 -28.79 -9.22 -3.17
C MET A 4 -29.59 -8.64 -2.00
N GLN A 5 -30.83 -8.23 -2.23
CA GLN A 5 -31.75 -7.79 -1.16
C GLN A 5 -32.24 -8.98 -0.33
N ARG A 6 -32.30 -10.17 -0.92
CA ARG A 6 -32.75 -11.39 -0.24
C ARG A 6 -31.66 -11.96 0.65
N ILE A 7 -30.43 -12.09 0.15
CA ILE A 7 -29.30 -12.65 0.90
C ILE A 7 -28.99 -11.81 2.15
N THR A 8 -29.04 -10.48 2.03
CA THR A 8 -28.78 -9.54 3.14
C THR A 8 -29.87 -9.53 4.22
N ARG A 9 -31.07 -10.06 3.92
CA ARG A 9 -32.17 -10.18 4.90
C ARG A 9 -32.09 -11.45 5.74
N TRP A 10 -31.45 -12.51 5.26
CA TRP A 10 -31.38 -13.77 5.99
C TRP A 10 -30.71 -13.66 7.37
N PRO A 11 -29.61 -12.92 7.57
CA PRO A 11 -29.07 -12.71 8.92
C PRO A 11 -30.09 -12.10 9.89
N LEU A 12 -30.89 -11.14 9.42
CA LEU A 12 -31.90 -10.46 10.25
C LEU A 12 -33.03 -11.42 10.66
N LEU A 13 -33.45 -12.30 9.75
CA LEU A 13 -34.49 -13.29 10.02
C LEU A 13 -33.98 -14.36 11.00
N VAL A 14 -32.76 -14.87 10.80
CA VAL A 14 -32.15 -15.87 11.69
C VAL A 14 -31.88 -15.26 13.07
N ASP A 15 -31.40 -14.03 13.13
CA ASP A 15 -31.23 -13.29 14.40
C ASP A 15 -32.58 -13.08 15.13
N ALA A 16 -33.65 -12.78 14.40
CA ALA A 16 -34.99 -12.67 14.99
C ALA A 16 -35.51 -14.00 15.57
N ILE A 17 -35.18 -15.13 14.93
CA ILE A 17 -35.48 -16.47 15.45
C ILE A 17 -34.64 -16.75 16.70
N LEU A 18 -33.33 -16.50 16.63
CA LEU A 18 -32.40 -16.72 17.75
C LEU A 18 -32.79 -15.92 19.00
N LYS A 19 -33.25 -14.68 18.83
CA LYS A 19 -33.74 -13.82 19.94
C LYS A 19 -35.00 -14.35 20.62
N ARG A 20 -35.76 -15.23 19.96
CA ARG A 20 -37.00 -15.83 20.50
C ARG A 20 -36.79 -17.24 21.04
N LEU A 21 -35.65 -17.87 20.73
CA LEU A 21 -35.26 -19.17 21.25
C LEU A 21 -34.68 -19.04 22.67
N SER A 22 -35.03 -19.97 23.55
CA SER A 22 -34.38 -20.12 24.84
C SER A 22 -32.97 -20.69 24.66
N GLN A 23 -32.02 -20.30 25.51
CA GLN A 23 -30.67 -20.89 25.49
C GLN A 23 -30.65 -22.39 25.82
N ALA A 24 -31.70 -22.88 26.51
CA ALA A 24 -31.85 -24.31 26.81
C ALA A 24 -32.50 -25.11 25.66
N ASP A 25 -32.91 -24.43 24.58
CA ASP A 25 -33.51 -25.09 23.42
C ASP A 25 -32.45 -25.87 22.63
N PRO A 26 -32.70 -27.16 22.27
CA PRO A 26 -31.76 -27.94 21.46
C PRO A 26 -31.41 -27.28 20.12
N GLU A 27 -32.27 -26.41 19.56
CA GLU A 27 -32.05 -25.72 18.29
C GLU A 27 -31.21 -24.43 18.44
N TYR A 28 -30.97 -23.95 19.67
CA TYR A 28 -30.28 -22.69 19.92
C TYR A 28 -28.88 -22.64 19.30
N ILE A 29 -28.08 -23.71 19.52
CA ILE A 29 -26.72 -23.84 18.99
C ILE A 29 -26.75 -23.90 17.46
N SER A 30 -27.66 -24.69 16.88
CA SER A 30 -27.82 -24.80 15.43
C SER A 30 -28.17 -23.45 14.79
N CYS A 31 -29.03 -22.66 15.45
CA CYS A 31 -29.41 -21.32 15.01
C CYS A 31 -28.23 -20.33 15.08
N GLN A 32 -27.35 -20.42 16.10
CA GLN A 32 -26.11 -19.64 16.15
C GLN A 32 -25.17 -19.96 14.99
N TYR A 33 -24.94 -21.25 14.70
CA TYR A 33 -24.13 -21.66 13.55
C TYR A 33 -24.74 -21.22 12.22
N ALA A 34 -26.07 -21.30 12.07
CA ALA A 34 -26.76 -20.79 10.90
C ALA A 34 -26.55 -19.28 10.74
N LEU A 35 -26.68 -18.50 11.82
CA LEU A 35 -26.46 -17.05 11.80
C LEU A 35 -25.03 -16.71 11.39
N ALA A 36 -24.02 -17.37 11.98
CA ALA A 36 -22.62 -17.18 11.62
C ALA A 36 -22.35 -17.53 10.15
N SER A 37 -22.92 -18.63 9.66
CA SER A 37 -22.75 -19.09 8.28
C SER A 37 -23.39 -18.13 7.27
N VAL A 38 -24.61 -17.66 7.54
CA VAL A 38 -25.30 -16.70 6.66
C VAL A 38 -24.57 -15.36 6.67
N ASN A 39 -24.10 -14.88 7.83
CA ASN A 39 -23.28 -13.66 7.92
C ASN A 39 -21.99 -13.79 7.10
N LYS A 40 -21.34 -14.95 7.14
CA LYS A 40 -20.14 -15.22 6.31
C LYS A 40 -20.46 -15.12 4.82
N VAL A 41 -21.57 -15.71 4.37
CA VAL A 41 -21.99 -15.63 2.96
C VAL A 41 -22.29 -14.19 2.54
N VAL A 42 -23.03 -13.42 3.36
CA VAL A 42 -23.31 -12.00 3.07
C VAL A 42 -22.02 -11.19 2.98
N SER A 43 -21.07 -11.42 3.89
CA SER A 43 -19.75 -10.78 3.86
C SER A 43 -19.00 -11.11 2.56
N GLN A 44 -18.98 -12.38 2.16
CA GLN A 44 -18.35 -12.81 0.90
C GLN A 44 -19.01 -12.15 -0.33
N CYS A 45 -20.35 -12.06 -0.37
CA CYS A 45 -21.04 -11.37 -1.45
C CYS A 45 -20.71 -9.88 -1.51
N ASN A 46 -20.67 -9.21 -0.34
CA ASN A 46 -20.32 -7.79 -0.26
C ASN A 46 -18.87 -7.54 -0.69
N GLU A 47 -17.94 -8.41 -0.29
CA GLU A 47 -16.54 -8.32 -0.72
C GLU A 47 -16.39 -8.53 -2.22
N ALA A 48 -17.02 -9.58 -2.78
CA ALA A 48 -16.99 -9.84 -4.21
C ALA A 48 -17.60 -8.68 -5.03
N ALA A 49 -18.70 -8.08 -4.56
CA ALA A 49 -19.30 -6.91 -5.19
C ALA A 49 -18.34 -5.70 -5.17
N ARG A 50 -17.72 -5.42 -4.01
CA ARG A 50 -16.72 -4.34 -3.89
C ARG A 50 -15.51 -4.58 -4.80
N GLN A 51 -15.02 -5.81 -4.86
CA GLN A 51 -13.92 -6.20 -5.74
C GLN A 51 -14.29 -5.97 -7.21
N LYS A 52 -15.50 -6.34 -7.63
CA LYS A 52 -15.94 -6.13 -9.00
C LYS A 52 -16.08 -4.66 -9.36
N ASP A 53 -16.63 -3.85 -8.46
CA ASP A 53 -16.71 -2.39 -8.66
C ASP A 53 -15.31 -1.76 -8.76
N ASN A 54 -14.37 -2.22 -7.95
CA ASN A 54 -12.97 -1.78 -8.00
C ASN A 54 -12.30 -2.19 -9.31
N GLU A 55 -12.50 -3.43 -9.77
CA GLU A 55 -11.99 -3.94 -11.05
C GLU A 55 -12.47 -3.07 -12.21
N VAL A 56 -13.76 -2.71 -12.25
CA VAL A 56 -14.33 -1.81 -13.27
C VAL A 56 -13.68 -0.43 -13.23
N LYS A 57 -13.46 0.15 -12.04
CA LYS A 57 -12.78 1.45 -11.90
C LYS A 57 -11.34 1.39 -12.38
N ILE A 58 -10.60 0.34 -12.03
CA ILE A 58 -9.20 0.16 -12.44
C ILE A 58 -9.10 -0.10 -13.94
N GLN A 59 -10.04 -0.86 -14.52
CA GLN A 59 -10.10 -1.07 -15.96
C GLN A 59 -10.27 0.25 -16.71
N LYS A 60 -11.10 1.17 -16.20
CA LYS A 60 -11.24 2.51 -16.78
C LYS A 60 -9.92 3.26 -16.75
N ILE A 61 -9.17 3.19 -15.65
CA ILE A 61 -7.83 3.81 -15.55
C ILE A 61 -6.85 3.14 -16.52
N ALA A 62 -6.81 1.81 -16.57
CA ALA A 62 -5.91 1.08 -17.47
C ALA A 62 -6.11 1.49 -18.93
N ASN A 63 -7.35 1.74 -19.34
CA ASN A 63 -7.69 2.18 -20.70
C ASN A 63 -7.25 3.62 -21.04
N THR A 64 -6.94 4.45 -20.03
CA THR A 64 -6.44 5.83 -20.23
C THR A 64 -4.91 5.91 -20.24
N LEU A 65 -4.22 4.83 -19.87
CA LEU A 65 -2.76 4.78 -19.77
C LEU A 65 -2.12 4.38 -21.09
N ASP A 66 -1.19 5.20 -21.58
CA ASP A 66 -0.36 4.91 -22.73
C ASP A 66 1.04 4.48 -22.28
N PHE A 67 1.44 3.27 -22.65
CA PHE A 67 2.78 2.74 -22.42
C PHE A 67 3.71 3.03 -23.60
N SER A 68 5.01 3.06 -23.34
CA SER A 68 6.03 3.37 -24.34
C SER A 68 7.21 2.41 -24.23
N LYS A 69 8.23 2.58 -25.09
CA LYS A 69 9.44 1.75 -25.02
C LYS A 69 10.22 1.93 -23.70
N SER A 70 10.21 3.14 -23.13
CA SER A 70 10.89 3.43 -21.84
C SER A 70 10.06 3.08 -20.60
N ALA A 71 8.76 2.81 -20.80
CA ALA A 71 7.86 2.36 -19.75
C ALA A 71 6.96 1.27 -20.34
N PRO A 72 7.45 0.02 -20.42
CA PRO A 72 6.71 -1.07 -21.03
C PRO A 72 5.44 -1.39 -20.23
N PRO A 73 4.42 -2.01 -20.87
CA PRO A 73 3.16 -2.35 -20.23
C PRO A 73 3.35 -3.12 -18.92
N VAL A 74 2.70 -2.64 -17.87
CA VAL A 74 2.56 -3.35 -16.60
C VAL A 74 1.11 -3.77 -16.43
N ASN A 75 0.85 -4.93 -15.83
CA ASN A 75 -0.52 -5.33 -15.55
C ASN A 75 -1.11 -4.37 -14.50
N ILE A 76 -2.05 -3.51 -14.92
CA ILE A 76 -2.77 -2.59 -14.05
C ILE A 76 -3.97 -3.27 -13.40
N VAL A 77 -4.68 -4.13 -14.13
CA VAL A 77 -5.89 -4.84 -13.66
C VAL A 77 -5.46 -6.18 -13.05
N LYS A 78 -5.26 -6.16 -11.73
CA LYS A 78 -4.80 -7.30 -10.93
C LYS A 78 -5.80 -7.59 -9.82
N GLU A 79 -5.97 -8.87 -9.48
CA GLU A 79 -6.74 -9.27 -8.30
C GLU A 79 -6.24 -8.58 -7.04
N ASN A 80 -7.18 -8.20 -6.16
CA ASN A 80 -6.91 -7.48 -4.91
C ASN A 80 -6.18 -6.14 -5.08
N ARG A 81 -6.14 -5.56 -6.28
CA ARG A 81 -5.69 -4.18 -6.46
C ARG A 81 -6.86 -3.22 -6.32
N TRP A 82 -6.63 -2.08 -5.66
CA TRP A 82 -7.54 -0.94 -5.68
C TRP A 82 -6.78 0.37 -5.72
N LEU A 83 -7.43 1.40 -6.25
CA LEU A 83 -6.89 2.76 -6.22
C LEU A 83 -6.99 3.31 -4.80
N VAL A 84 -5.86 3.71 -4.23
CA VAL A 84 -5.78 4.38 -2.93
C VAL A 84 -5.94 5.89 -3.11
N LEU A 85 -5.18 6.47 -4.04
CA LEU A 85 -5.20 7.91 -4.29
C LEU A 85 -4.79 8.20 -5.73
N SER A 86 -5.33 9.28 -6.29
CA SER A 86 -4.87 9.81 -7.57
C SER A 86 -4.98 11.32 -7.60
N GLY A 87 -4.08 12.00 -8.29
CA GLY A 87 -4.13 13.45 -8.36
C GLY A 87 -3.07 14.08 -9.25
N ARG A 88 -3.35 15.33 -9.64
CA ARG A 88 -2.42 16.17 -10.39
C ARG A 88 -1.44 16.82 -9.42
N MET A 89 -0.16 16.82 -9.78
CA MET A 89 0.91 17.45 -9.02
C MET A 89 1.85 18.21 -9.95
N THR A 90 2.43 19.30 -9.47
CA THR A 90 3.47 20.03 -10.22
C THR A 90 4.83 19.46 -9.85
N CYS A 91 5.57 18.94 -10.82
CA CYS A 91 6.93 18.48 -10.64
C CYS A 91 7.93 19.60 -10.94
N PHE A 92 8.96 19.72 -10.10
CA PHE A 92 10.08 20.63 -10.26
C PHE A 92 11.32 19.79 -10.59
N GLN A 93 11.89 19.98 -11.77
CA GLN A 93 13.10 19.27 -12.19
C GLN A 93 14.27 20.24 -12.26
N PRO A 94 15.41 19.96 -11.59
CA PRO A 94 16.63 20.75 -11.73
C PRO A 94 17.13 20.69 -13.18
N LYS A 95 17.52 21.82 -13.75
CA LYS A 95 18.28 21.83 -15.01
C LYS A 95 19.74 21.47 -14.71
N SER A 96 20.37 20.65 -15.54
CA SER A 96 21.79 20.30 -15.38
C SER A 96 22.69 21.53 -15.47
N GLU A 97 23.82 21.50 -14.74
CA GLU A 97 24.76 22.62 -14.59
C GLU A 97 25.39 23.13 -15.91
N ASP A 98 25.31 22.35 -17.00
CA ASP A 98 25.87 22.73 -18.30
C ASP A 98 25.17 23.91 -18.98
N THR A 99 23.98 24.30 -18.52
CA THR A 99 23.25 25.45 -19.09
C THR A 99 23.57 26.73 -18.32
N ARG A 100 24.81 27.23 -18.45
CA ARG A 100 25.19 28.57 -17.96
C ARG A 100 24.36 29.63 -18.70
N MET A 101 23.28 30.10 -18.05
CA MET A 101 22.66 31.38 -18.40
C MET A 101 22.60 32.27 -17.18
N THR A 102 23.03 33.52 -17.36
CA THR A 102 23.21 34.55 -16.34
C THR A 102 21.90 35.10 -15.75
N PHE A 103 20.72 34.71 -16.26
CA PHE A 103 19.42 35.25 -15.84
C PHE A 103 18.23 34.25 -15.92
N GLY A 104 18.47 32.93 -15.99
CA GLY A 104 17.40 31.92 -16.17
C GLY A 104 16.94 31.21 -14.89
N LYS A 105 15.64 30.89 -14.78
CA LYS A 105 15.09 30.00 -13.72
C LYS A 105 15.80 28.64 -13.78
N ARG A 106 16.34 28.17 -12.64
CA ARG A 106 17.19 26.96 -12.52
C ARG A 106 16.43 25.63 -12.57
N PHE A 107 15.11 25.67 -12.71
CA PHE A 107 14.23 24.49 -12.72
C PHE A 107 13.23 24.56 -13.88
N THR A 108 12.89 23.39 -14.42
CA THR A 108 11.71 23.22 -15.28
C THR A 108 10.54 22.74 -14.43
N LYS A 109 9.34 23.25 -14.74
CA LYS A 109 8.10 22.83 -14.10
C LYS A 109 7.22 22.14 -15.14
N PHE A 110 6.65 21.02 -14.77
CA PHE A 110 5.66 20.33 -15.60
C PHE A 110 4.67 19.59 -14.71
N ASN A 111 3.48 19.33 -15.24
CA ASN A 111 2.44 18.63 -14.50
C ASN A 111 2.61 17.12 -14.64
N LEU A 112 2.43 16.43 -13.54
CA LEU A 112 2.31 14.99 -13.47
C LEU A 112 0.92 14.63 -12.95
N TYR A 113 0.47 13.44 -13.30
CA TYR A 113 -0.69 12.81 -12.70
C TYR A 113 -0.26 11.47 -12.12
N LEU A 114 -0.45 11.29 -10.82
CA LEU A 114 -0.04 10.09 -10.11
C LEU A 114 -1.26 9.21 -9.84
N TYR A 115 -1.09 7.90 -10.01
CA TYR A 115 -2.03 6.88 -9.55
C TYR A 115 -1.32 6.02 -8.51
N LEU A 116 -1.78 6.08 -7.28
CA LEU A 116 -1.33 5.23 -6.19
C LEU A 116 -2.37 4.14 -5.98
N PHE A 117 -1.99 2.91 -6.32
CA PHE A 117 -2.70 1.70 -5.95
C PHE A 117 -2.19 1.18 -4.62
N ASN A 118 -2.90 0.20 -4.07
CA ASN A 118 -2.49 -0.42 -2.82
C ASN A 118 -1.10 -1.08 -2.89
N ASP A 119 -0.67 -1.62 -4.04
CA ASP A 119 0.62 -2.29 -4.23
C ASP A 119 1.56 -1.62 -5.27
N LEU A 120 1.10 -0.60 -6.00
CA LEU A 120 1.80 -0.02 -7.16
C LEU A 120 1.66 1.50 -7.20
N LEU A 121 2.75 2.21 -7.46
CA LEU A 121 2.72 3.62 -7.87
C LEU A 121 2.93 3.72 -9.38
N VAL A 122 2.10 4.52 -10.05
CA VAL A 122 2.24 4.86 -11.47
C VAL A 122 2.31 6.39 -11.61
N VAL A 123 3.38 6.88 -12.21
CA VAL A 123 3.63 8.30 -12.49
C VAL A 123 3.44 8.55 -13.97
N THR A 124 2.64 9.55 -14.31
CA THR A 124 2.27 9.83 -15.70
C THR A 124 2.40 11.30 -16.07
N LYS A 125 2.59 11.56 -17.36
CA LYS A 125 2.42 12.88 -17.97
C LYS A 125 1.11 12.91 -18.74
N GLU A 126 0.34 13.97 -18.53
CA GLU A 126 -0.88 14.24 -19.29
C GLU A 126 -0.50 14.58 -20.74
N LYS A 127 -1.06 13.86 -21.73
CA LYS A 127 -0.85 14.14 -23.16
C LYS A 127 -1.95 15.07 -23.68
N ASN A 128 -3.19 14.56 -23.64
CA ASN A 128 -4.41 15.22 -24.07
C ASN A 128 -5.47 14.98 -22.99
N ASP A 129 -6.65 15.62 -23.09
CA ASP A 129 -7.76 15.37 -22.17
C ASP A 129 -8.03 13.86 -22.06
N GLN A 130 -7.81 13.31 -20.86
CA GLN A 130 -8.05 11.92 -20.46
C GLN A 130 -7.05 10.85 -20.95
N ARG A 131 -5.91 11.20 -21.56
CA ARG A 131 -4.84 10.25 -21.94
C ARG A 131 -3.54 10.56 -21.19
N PHE A 132 -2.97 9.55 -20.55
CA PHE A 132 -1.82 9.69 -19.66
C PHE A 132 -0.66 8.82 -20.13
N ALA A 133 0.47 9.44 -20.47
CA ALA A 133 1.71 8.75 -20.78
C ALA A 133 2.37 8.23 -19.50
N VAL A 134 2.55 6.92 -19.37
CA VAL A 134 3.29 6.36 -18.24
C VAL A 134 4.77 6.68 -18.41
N ILE A 135 5.38 7.29 -17.38
CA ILE A 135 6.82 7.63 -17.36
C ILE A 135 7.59 6.77 -16.37
N HIS A 136 7.01 6.51 -15.19
CA HIS A 136 7.59 5.65 -14.17
C HIS A 136 6.50 4.81 -13.51
N TYR A 137 6.86 3.61 -13.10
CA TYR A 137 6.09 2.85 -12.12
C TYR A 137 7.03 2.05 -11.23
N CYS A 138 6.58 1.78 -10.01
CA CYS A 138 7.29 0.95 -9.06
C CYS A 138 6.31 0.32 -8.06
N PRO A 139 6.68 -0.81 -7.41
CA PRO A 139 5.96 -1.30 -6.24
C PRO A 139 5.82 -0.19 -5.19
N ARG A 140 4.68 -0.10 -4.52
CA ARG A 140 4.40 0.99 -3.55
C ARG A 140 5.44 1.06 -2.43
N ASN A 141 5.95 -0.08 -1.96
CA ASN A 141 6.98 -0.15 -0.93
C ASN A 141 8.36 0.34 -1.39
N PHE A 142 8.58 0.57 -2.69
CA PHE A 142 9.83 1.11 -3.24
C PHE A 142 9.83 2.64 -3.30
N VAL A 143 8.87 3.28 -2.64
CA VAL A 143 8.77 4.73 -2.50
C VAL A 143 9.26 5.14 -1.13
N GLU A 144 10.13 6.15 -1.08
CA GLU A 144 10.49 6.86 0.15
C GLU A 144 10.02 8.31 0.01
N LEU A 145 9.33 8.83 1.03
CA LEU A 145 8.97 10.24 1.13
C LEU A 145 9.92 10.94 2.10
N GLU A 146 10.51 12.05 1.65
CA GLU A 146 11.27 12.97 2.50
C GLU A 146 10.47 14.26 2.66
N LEU A 147 10.28 14.67 3.93
CA LEU A 147 9.50 15.85 4.29
C LEU A 147 10.36 17.00 4.79
N ASP A 148 11.64 16.75 5.10
CA ASP A 148 12.52 17.79 5.61
C ASP A 148 13.01 18.70 4.49
N VAL A 149 12.33 19.85 4.37
CA VAL A 149 12.70 20.91 3.43
C VAL A 149 14.10 21.46 3.71
N ASN A 150 14.65 21.21 4.91
CA ASN A 150 15.96 21.75 5.27
C ASN A 150 17.12 21.05 4.58
N LYS A 151 16.94 19.82 4.12
CA LYS A 151 17.94 19.07 3.35
C LYS A 151 18.13 19.61 1.93
N PHE A 152 17.25 20.48 1.44
CA PHE A 152 17.38 21.06 0.11
C PHE A 152 18.39 22.23 0.09
N PRO A 153 19.11 22.44 -1.04
CA PRO A 153 19.86 23.67 -1.29
C PRO A 153 19.01 24.92 -1.06
N MET A 154 19.59 25.98 -0.48
CA MET A 154 18.89 27.26 -0.17
C MET A 154 18.08 27.84 -1.34
N ILE A 155 18.56 27.64 -2.57
CA ILE A 155 17.89 28.11 -3.80
C ILE A 155 16.53 27.43 -4.00
N ILE A 156 16.43 26.14 -3.68
CA ILE A 156 15.18 25.37 -3.74
C ILE A 156 14.23 25.85 -2.64
N LYS A 157 14.74 26.08 -1.42
CA LYS A 157 13.94 26.58 -0.30
C LYS A 157 13.19 27.88 -0.66
N LYS A 158 13.86 28.84 -1.32
CA LYS A 158 13.24 30.12 -1.74
C LYS A 158 12.20 29.97 -2.86
N GLU A 159 12.41 29.07 -3.82
CA GLU A 159 11.44 28.87 -4.91
C GLU A 159 10.21 28.05 -4.50
N VAL A 160 10.37 27.23 -3.46
CA VAL A 160 9.40 26.25 -2.97
C VAL A 160 8.66 26.71 -1.71
N GLN A 161 9.13 27.80 -1.09
CA GLN A 161 8.46 28.44 0.04
C GLN A 161 6.95 28.60 -0.27
N ASP A 162 6.13 28.06 0.62
CA ASP A 162 4.65 28.07 0.57
C ASP A 162 3.96 27.21 -0.51
N LYS A 163 4.62 26.18 -1.07
CA LYS A 163 4.07 25.37 -2.19
C LYS A 163 3.66 23.93 -1.87
N ASN A 164 3.35 23.59 -0.62
CA ASN A 164 2.84 22.27 -0.23
C ASN A 164 3.63 21.10 -0.87
N VAL A 165 4.95 21.13 -0.70
CA VAL A 165 5.87 20.26 -1.44
C VAL A 165 6.19 18.96 -0.71
N LEU A 166 6.39 17.92 -1.51
CA LEU A 166 6.75 16.56 -1.16
C LEU A 166 7.95 16.15 -2.01
N TYR A 167 8.93 15.50 -1.38
CA TYR A 167 10.02 14.87 -2.10
C TYR A 167 9.79 13.37 -2.13
N LEU A 168 9.51 12.87 -3.32
CA LEU A 168 9.19 11.46 -3.55
C LEU A 168 10.35 10.83 -4.30
N SER A 169 11.01 9.89 -3.65
CA SER A 169 12.07 9.09 -4.23
C SER A 169 11.54 7.71 -4.62
N ILE A 170 11.53 7.43 -5.92
CA ILE A 170 11.37 6.08 -6.43
C ILE A 170 12.75 5.43 -6.33
N LEU A 171 12.90 4.51 -5.37
CA LEU A 171 14.18 3.86 -5.10
C LEU A 171 14.64 3.00 -6.27
N GLU A 172 13.67 2.37 -6.94
CA GLU A 172 13.91 1.61 -8.15
C GLU A 172 12.64 1.60 -9.02
N ASN A 173 12.76 2.13 -10.23
CA ASN A 173 11.68 2.17 -11.21
C ASN A 173 11.71 0.93 -12.15
N GLN A 174 10.87 0.94 -13.17
CA GLN A 174 10.79 -0.13 -14.19
C GLN A 174 12.08 -0.37 -14.99
N GLU A 175 13.01 0.58 -15.01
CA GLU A 175 14.33 0.48 -15.66
C GLU A 175 15.45 0.19 -14.64
N SER A 176 15.10 -0.20 -13.40
CA SER A 176 16.03 -0.36 -12.28
C SER A 176 16.85 0.90 -11.95
N LYS A 177 16.27 2.09 -12.16
CA LYS A 177 16.89 3.39 -11.84
C LYS A 177 16.20 4.05 -10.65
N MET A 178 17.00 4.73 -9.83
CA MET A 178 16.50 5.65 -8.82
C MET A 178 16.03 6.95 -9.49
N VAL A 179 14.86 7.45 -9.08
CA VAL A 179 14.27 8.68 -9.62
C VAL A 179 13.72 9.52 -8.46
N ASP A 180 14.23 10.73 -8.33
CA ASP A 180 13.74 11.69 -7.35
C ASP A 180 12.80 12.71 -8.01
N LEU A 181 11.65 12.93 -7.36
CA LEU A 181 10.60 13.82 -7.83
C LEU A 181 10.29 14.85 -6.74
N LEU A 182 10.55 16.12 -7.03
CA LEU A 182 10.13 17.25 -6.20
C LEU A 182 8.72 17.67 -6.64
N LEU A 183 7.70 17.28 -5.87
CA LEU A 183 6.29 17.41 -6.21
C LEU A 183 5.60 18.47 -5.36
N SER A 184 4.77 19.31 -5.96
CA SER A 184 3.94 20.30 -5.27
C SER A 184 2.47 19.99 -5.45
N CYS A 185 1.74 19.99 -4.34
CA CYS A 185 0.30 19.86 -4.31
C CYS A 185 -0.36 21.25 -4.42
N ALA A 186 -1.55 21.31 -5.00
CA ALA A 186 -2.32 22.55 -5.05
C ALA A 186 -2.80 22.98 -3.67
N MET A 187 -3.19 22.01 -2.82
CA MET A 187 -3.70 22.25 -1.47
C MET A 187 -2.86 21.52 -0.43
N GLU A 188 -2.86 22.05 0.80
CA GLU A 188 -2.22 21.40 1.95
C GLU A 188 -2.93 20.10 2.32
N SER A 189 -4.25 20.05 2.19
CA SER A 189 -5.05 18.84 2.38
C SER A 189 -4.63 17.69 1.44
N ASP A 190 -4.29 18.01 0.19
CA ASP A 190 -3.78 17.01 -0.76
C ASP A 190 -2.40 16.50 -0.32
N LYS A 191 -1.53 17.41 0.13
CA LYS A 191 -0.21 17.06 0.67
C LYS A 191 -0.35 16.08 1.83
N GLU A 192 -1.19 16.39 2.82
CA GLU A 192 -1.42 15.53 3.99
C GLU A 192 -2.00 14.16 3.59
N ARG A 193 -2.94 14.12 2.64
CA ARG A 193 -3.48 12.85 2.10
C ARG A 193 -2.39 11.99 1.46
N TRP A 194 -1.49 12.59 0.68
CA TRP A 194 -0.36 11.87 0.09
C TRP A 194 0.62 11.37 1.15
N ILE A 195 0.95 12.19 2.16
CA ILE A 195 1.81 11.79 3.29
C ILE A 195 1.21 10.59 4.00
N GLN A 196 -0.07 10.68 4.37
CA GLN A 196 -0.78 9.60 5.05
C GLN A 196 -0.82 8.33 4.20
N ALA A 197 -1.05 8.44 2.89
CA ALA A 197 -1.10 7.30 1.99
C ALA A 197 0.25 6.57 1.84
N PHE A 198 1.39 7.23 2.07
CA PHE A 198 2.71 6.56 2.02
C PHE A 198 3.28 6.23 3.39
N SER A 199 2.68 6.75 4.47
CA SER A 199 3.13 6.49 5.83
C SER A 199 2.67 5.10 6.28
N PRO A 200 3.56 4.26 6.82
CA PRO A 200 3.14 3.02 7.46
C PRO A 200 2.29 3.31 8.71
N PRO A 201 1.40 2.39 9.09
CA PRO A 201 0.59 2.50 10.30
C PRO A 201 1.51 2.54 11.51
N LYS A 202 1.15 3.39 12.47
CA LYS A 202 1.84 3.49 13.76
C LYS A 202 0.97 2.81 14.81
N SER A 203 1.57 1.95 15.64
CA SER A 203 0.89 1.46 16.84
C SER A 203 1.01 2.49 17.97
N GLU A 204 -0.01 2.55 18.82
CA GLU A 204 0.04 3.25 20.11
C GLU A 204 0.92 2.50 21.11
N ASN A 205 1.08 1.19 20.95
CA ASN A 205 1.95 0.37 21.76
C ASN A 205 3.39 0.41 21.21
N PRO A 206 4.38 0.92 21.97
CA PRO A 206 5.78 0.96 21.55
C PRO A 206 6.40 -0.42 21.30
N GLU A 207 5.84 -1.46 21.90
CA GLU A 207 6.30 -2.85 21.74
C GLU A 207 5.71 -3.58 20.54
N GLU A 208 4.79 -2.93 19.82
CA GLU A 208 4.13 -3.47 18.65
C GLU A 208 4.63 -2.77 17.38
N THR A 209 5.09 -3.57 16.41
CA THR A 209 5.31 -3.10 15.05
C THR A 209 4.19 -3.58 14.15
N VAL A 210 3.49 -2.64 13.51
CA VAL A 210 2.39 -2.94 12.57
C VAL A 210 2.88 -2.70 11.13
N TYR A 211 2.50 -3.61 10.25
CA TYR A 211 2.80 -3.56 8.83
C TYR A 211 1.51 -3.52 8.02
N GLU A 212 1.58 -2.83 6.89
CA GLU A 212 0.56 -2.93 5.86
C GLU A 212 0.84 -4.13 4.96
N CYS A 213 -0.20 -4.70 4.36
CA CYS A 213 -0.06 -5.82 3.42
C CYS A 213 0.84 -5.51 2.21
N TRP A 214 1.00 -4.23 1.84
CA TRP A 214 1.87 -3.80 0.75
C TRP A 214 3.34 -3.56 1.17
N ASP A 215 3.63 -3.51 2.47
CA ASP A 215 4.98 -3.34 3.02
C ASP A 215 5.20 -4.22 4.26
N CYS A 216 4.80 -5.49 4.17
CA CYS A 216 4.99 -6.47 5.23
C CYS A 216 6.12 -7.47 4.94
N PRO A 217 6.88 -7.90 5.96
CA PRO A 217 7.76 -9.05 5.86
C PRO A 217 6.98 -10.32 5.49
N GLN A 218 7.65 -11.23 4.78
CA GLN A 218 7.17 -12.59 4.60
C GLN A 218 8.07 -13.55 5.34
N VAL A 219 7.46 -14.55 5.96
CA VAL A 219 8.17 -15.61 6.68
C VAL A 219 7.73 -16.98 6.17
N THR A 220 8.64 -17.94 6.16
CA THR A 220 8.34 -19.36 5.93
C THR A 220 8.37 -20.10 7.24
N ALA A 221 7.35 -20.93 7.51
CA ALA A 221 7.34 -21.83 8.65
C ALA A 221 8.40 -22.94 8.47
N ILE A 222 9.30 -23.06 9.43
CA ILE A 222 10.33 -24.13 9.48
C ILE A 222 9.91 -25.31 10.35
N HIS A 223 8.89 -25.10 11.20
CA HIS A 223 8.32 -26.10 12.10
C HIS A 223 6.79 -26.11 12.01
N ASN A 224 6.18 -27.23 12.39
CA ASN A 224 4.74 -27.30 12.56
C ASN A 224 4.34 -26.66 13.89
N TYR A 225 3.22 -25.93 13.91
CA TYR A 225 2.68 -25.31 15.11
C TYR A 225 1.21 -25.66 15.26
N VAL A 226 0.83 -26.15 16.44
CA VAL A 226 -0.55 -26.48 16.80
C VAL A 226 -1.10 -25.37 17.70
N PRO A 227 -2.18 -24.67 17.30
CA PRO A 227 -2.82 -23.62 18.08
C PRO A 227 -3.28 -24.12 19.45
N ARG A 228 -3.03 -23.31 20.48
CA ARG A 228 -3.49 -23.48 21.85
C ARG A 228 -4.69 -22.58 22.17
N GLN A 229 -4.82 -21.47 21.45
CA GLN A 229 -5.90 -20.49 21.58
C GLN A 229 -6.62 -20.31 20.23
N PRO A 230 -7.90 -19.87 20.24
CA PRO A 230 -8.69 -19.73 19.02
C PRO A 230 -8.23 -18.62 18.06
N ASP A 231 -7.41 -17.69 18.54
CA ASP A 231 -6.82 -16.60 17.76
C ASP A 231 -5.44 -16.95 17.17
N GLU A 232 -4.91 -18.13 17.48
CA GLU A 232 -3.62 -18.62 16.99
C GLU A 232 -3.74 -19.31 15.62
N LEU A 233 -2.76 -19.08 14.77
CA LEU A 233 -2.65 -19.62 13.43
C LEU A 233 -1.86 -20.93 13.44
N ALA A 234 -2.50 -22.03 13.03
CA ALA A 234 -1.79 -23.29 12.84
C ALA A 234 -0.73 -23.14 11.76
N LEU A 235 0.47 -23.69 11.95
CA LEU A 235 1.53 -23.68 10.93
C LEU A 235 1.90 -25.09 10.49
N SER A 236 2.12 -25.26 9.20
CA SER A 236 2.79 -26.43 8.63
C SER A 236 4.13 -26.01 8.05
N ARG A 237 5.17 -26.85 8.19
CA ARG A 237 6.47 -26.59 7.59
C ARG A 237 6.33 -26.30 6.09
N GLY A 238 6.86 -25.16 5.65
CA GLY A 238 6.74 -24.66 4.29
C GLY A 238 5.61 -23.62 4.08
N ASP A 239 4.73 -23.40 5.05
CA ASP A 239 3.72 -22.34 4.97
C ASP A 239 4.40 -20.98 4.83
N VAL A 240 3.90 -20.14 3.93
CA VAL A 240 4.33 -18.75 3.77
C VAL A 240 3.29 -17.82 4.37
N ILE A 241 3.74 -16.88 5.19
CA ILE A 241 2.89 -15.97 5.97
C ILE A 241 3.34 -14.53 5.75
N ASN A 242 2.39 -13.65 5.44
CA ASN A 242 2.56 -12.20 5.47
C ASN A 242 2.47 -11.72 6.92
N VAL A 243 3.54 -11.12 7.47
CA VAL A 243 3.57 -10.67 8.86
C VAL A 243 2.95 -9.29 8.98
N LEU A 244 1.78 -9.21 9.60
CA LEU A 244 1.03 -7.96 9.77
C LEU A 244 1.39 -7.25 11.07
N ARG A 245 1.71 -8.00 12.13
CA ARG A 245 2.13 -7.44 13.42
C ARG A 245 3.27 -8.24 14.01
N LYS A 246 4.18 -7.55 14.70
CA LYS A 246 5.24 -8.15 15.52
C LYS A 246 5.20 -7.56 16.92
N MET A 247 5.16 -8.44 17.91
CA MET A 247 5.26 -8.10 19.32
C MET A 247 6.70 -8.32 19.80
N SER A 248 7.11 -7.55 20.80
CA SER A 248 8.41 -7.63 21.49
C SER A 248 8.68 -9.00 22.12
N ASP A 249 7.63 -9.68 22.55
CA ASP A 249 7.65 -10.99 23.23
C ASP A 249 7.88 -12.18 22.28
N GLY A 250 8.04 -11.92 20.98
CA GLY A 250 8.32 -12.92 19.97
C GLY A 250 7.07 -13.50 19.28
N TRP A 251 5.88 -12.95 19.52
CA TRP A 251 4.66 -13.32 18.81
C TRP A 251 4.41 -12.46 17.57
N TYR A 252 4.11 -13.12 16.46
CA TYR A 252 3.73 -12.49 15.20
C TYR A 252 2.25 -12.75 14.92
N ASN A 253 1.56 -11.75 14.37
CA ASN A 253 0.25 -11.94 13.76
C ASN A 253 0.42 -11.81 12.24
N GLY A 254 -0.19 -12.71 11.48
CA GLY A 254 -0.05 -12.69 10.04
C GLY A 254 -1.09 -13.50 9.30
N GLU A 255 -1.11 -13.32 7.98
CA GLU A 255 -2.01 -14.00 7.05
C GLU A 255 -1.25 -15.10 6.29
N ARG A 256 -1.71 -16.34 6.39
CA ARG A 256 -1.15 -17.45 5.60
C ARG A 256 -1.63 -17.37 4.16
N ILE A 257 -0.69 -17.40 3.21
CA ILE A 257 -0.98 -17.16 1.79
C ILE A 257 -1.90 -18.23 1.17
N ARG A 258 -1.80 -19.51 1.59
CA ARG A 258 -2.54 -20.59 0.90
C ARG A 258 -4.06 -20.52 1.07
N ASP A 259 -4.53 -20.00 2.20
CA ASP A 259 -5.94 -20.05 2.61
C ASP A 259 -6.45 -18.74 3.21
N GLY A 260 -5.61 -17.71 3.33
CA GLY A 260 -5.96 -16.40 3.86
C GLY A 260 -6.27 -16.40 5.35
N GLN A 261 -5.93 -17.47 6.10
CA GLN A 261 -6.17 -17.50 7.53
C GLN A 261 -5.24 -16.54 8.26
N ILE A 262 -5.82 -15.75 9.16
CA ILE A 262 -5.11 -14.76 9.99
C ILE A 262 -5.10 -15.26 11.43
N GLY A 263 -3.95 -15.16 12.09
CA GLY A 263 -3.84 -15.44 13.51
C GLY A 263 -2.42 -15.27 14.03
N TRP A 264 -2.27 -15.52 15.33
CA TRP A 264 -1.01 -15.39 16.06
C TRP A 264 -0.16 -16.64 15.97
N PHE A 265 1.15 -16.48 15.84
CA PHE A 265 2.09 -17.59 15.85
C PHE A 265 3.46 -17.14 16.39
N PRO A 266 4.23 -18.07 16.98
CA PRO A 266 5.52 -17.74 17.55
C PRO A 266 6.59 -17.58 16.45
N SER A 267 7.36 -16.49 16.52
CA SER A 267 8.35 -16.12 15.51
C SER A 267 9.45 -17.17 15.31
N ASN A 268 9.86 -17.87 16.37
CA ASN A 268 10.90 -18.91 16.33
C ASN A 268 10.49 -20.18 15.54
N TYR A 269 9.24 -20.29 15.10
CA TYR A 269 8.78 -21.35 14.18
C TYR A 269 8.94 -20.94 12.71
N THR A 270 9.44 -19.75 12.45
CA THR A 270 9.51 -19.17 11.10
C THR A 270 10.86 -18.52 10.81
N VAL A 271 11.18 -18.35 9.52
CA VAL A 271 12.36 -17.62 9.03
C VAL A 271 11.92 -16.61 7.99
N GLU A 272 12.46 -15.39 8.05
CA GLU A 272 12.17 -14.32 7.08
C GLU A 272 12.67 -14.68 5.67
N ILE A 273 11.80 -14.50 4.68
CA ILE A 273 12.08 -14.77 3.27
C ILE A 273 12.63 -13.51 2.62
N ALA A 274 13.63 -13.66 1.75
CA ALA A 274 14.03 -12.61 0.82
C ALA A 274 12.86 -12.30 -0.14
N ASN A 275 12.13 -11.22 0.13
CA ASN A 275 10.95 -10.77 -0.63
C ASN A 275 11.14 -9.30 -1.05
N PRO A 276 10.40 -8.76 -2.04
CA PRO A 276 10.23 -7.34 -2.28
C PRO A 276 10.24 -6.43 -1.04
N HIS A 277 9.60 -6.80 0.09
CA HIS A 277 9.71 -6.02 1.33
C HIS A 277 11.15 -5.91 1.86
N VAL A 278 11.88 -7.03 1.94
CA VAL A 278 13.29 -7.04 2.38
C VAL A 278 14.14 -6.22 1.41
N ARG A 279 13.90 -6.35 0.10
CA ARG A 279 14.58 -5.55 -0.91
C ARG A 279 14.29 -4.05 -0.75
N ALA A 280 13.02 -3.68 -0.58
CA ALA A 280 12.61 -2.30 -0.32
C ALA A 280 13.30 -1.74 0.93
N ARG A 281 13.31 -2.51 2.04
CA ARG A 281 14.00 -2.15 3.28
C ARG A 281 15.49 -1.89 3.04
N ASN A 282 16.16 -2.78 2.33
CA ASN A 282 17.58 -2.65 2.01
C ASN A 282 17.85 -1.43 1.12
N LEU A 283 16.99 -1.16 0.13
CA LEU A 283 17.07 0.02 -0.73
C LEU A 283 16.87 1.32 0.08
N LYS A 284 15.87 1.37 0.97
CA LYS A 284 15.63 2.50 1.88
C LYS A 284 16.83 2.76 2.79
N GLN A 285 17.39 1.71 3.39
CA GLN A 285 18.60 1.82 4.23
C GLN A 285 19.80 2.35 3.43
N ARG A 286 20.06 1.79 2.24
CA ARG A 286 21.13 2.27 1.36
C ARG A 286 20.93 3.73 0.96
N TYR A 287 19.71 4.11 0.58
CA TYR A 287 19.39 5.48 0.21
C TYR A 287 19.67 6.45 1.36
N ARG A 288 19.18 6.15 2.57
CA ARG A 288 19.43 6.97 3.77
C ARG A 288 20.92 7.18 4.03
N LEU A 289 21.72 6.11 3.92
CA LEU A 289 23.18 6.18 4.10
C LEU A 289 23.84 7.06 3.03
N LEU A 290 23.44 6.92 1.77
CA LEU A 290 23.95 7.74 0.67
C LEU A 290 23.58 9.22 0.86
N THR A 291 22.32 9.52 1.14
CA THR A 291 21.86 10.90 1.38
C THR A 291 22.56 11.54 2.57
N PHE A 292 22.81 10.77 3.63
CA PHE A 292 23.53 11.25 4.81
C PHE A 292 25.00 11.55 4.48
N SER A 293 25.66 10.65 3.74
CA SER A 293 27.06 10.84 3.33
C SER A 293 27.25 12.05 2.40
N GLU A 294 26.33 12.28 1.46
CA GLU A 294 26.38 13.44 0.57
C GLU A 294 26.22 14.76 1.32
N HIS A 295 25.37 14.78 2.35
CA HIS A 295 25.21 15.96 3.19
C HIS A 295 26.53 16.31 3.90
N TYR A 296 27.23 15.32 4.44
CA TYR A 296 28.49 15.53 5.17
C TYR A 296 29.64 15.97 4.25
N LEU A 297 29.70 15.48 3.02
CA LEU A 297 30.70 15.90 2.03
C LEU A 297 30.47 17.30 1.47
N LYS A 298 29.25 17.85 1.62
CA LYS A 298 28.86 19.19 1.17
C LYS A 298 28.74 20.22 2.31
N SER A 299 28.96 19.79 3.57
CA SER A 299 28.98 20.63 4.78
C SER A 299 30.40 21.09 5.10
#